data_AF-A0A061P392-F1
#
_entry.id   AF-A0A061P392-F1
#
_cell.length_a   1.000
_cell.length_b   1.000
_cell.length_c   1.000
_cell.angle_alpha   90.00
_cell.angle_beta   90.00
_cell.angle_gamma   90.00
#
_symmetry.space_group_name_H-M   'P 1'
#
loop_
_entity.id
_entity.type
_entity.pdbx_description
1 polymer ?
#
loop_
_entity_poly.entity_id
_entity_poly.type
_entity_poly.pdbx_seq_one_letter_code
_entity_poly.pdbx_strand_id
1 'polypeptide(L)'
;MNVEIREVRKEDIESIKTITIEAFAKGFIEDEQLLDAAVTMMFVSPILNKSSFGRVATLDGEVVGVIFGSRVGEAPTYRMLQEDYTKEMLHLLNQEDDDRDLFVQLTNSTNEAYKKLIQGKEHEFQGCLEFFAVSEQARGKKVGKKLLNELFSYFTETNTNKIYVYTDTMSNYGFMIIMALFV
;
A
#
# COMPACT_ATOMS: atom_id res chain seq x y z
N MET A 1 -4.76 -25.84 3.90
CA MET A 1 -4.55 -24.47 3.41
C MET A 1 -3.14 -24.03 3.79
N ASN A 2 -2.25 -23.88 2.83
CA ASN A 2 -0.89 -23.37 3.07
C ASN A 2 -0.82 -21.92 2.60
N VAL A 3 -0.22 -21.05 3.40
CA VAL A 3 0.05 -19.67 2.99
C VAL A 3 1.42 -19.64 2.34
N GLU A 4 1.46 -19.34 1.05
CA GLU A 4 2.67 -19.10 0.27
C GLU A 4 2.94 -17.60 0.20
N ILE A 5 4.20 -17.20 0.31
CA ILE A 5 4.64 -15.82 0.09
C ILE A 5 5.51 -15.80 -1.16
N ARG A 6 5.25 -14.87 -2.07
CA ARG A 6 6.00 -14.72 -3.32
C ARG A 6 6.10 -13.26 -3.75
N GLU A 7 6.93 -13.00 -4.75
CA GLU A 7 7.04 -11.67 -5.36
C GLU A 7 5.73 -11.22 -5.99
N VAL A 8 5.49 -9.91 -5.97
CA VAL A 8 4.36 -9.29 -6.68
C VAL A 8 4.60 -9.38 -8.18
N ARG A 9 3.53 -9.71 -8.91
CA ARG A 9 3.48 -9.82 -10.37
C ARG A 9 2.39 -8.91 -10.91
N LYS A 10 2.42 -8.68 -12.23
CA LYS A 10 1.40 -7.87 -12.91
C LYS A 10 -0.02 -8.44 -12.74
N GLU A 11 -0.16 -9.76 -12.74
CA GLU A 11 -1.44 -10.45 -12.53
C GLU A 11 -2.04 -10.22 -11.14
N ASP A 12 -1.26 -9.74 -10.16
CA ASP A 12 -1.73 -9.51 -8.80
C ASP A 12 -2.39 -8.13 -8.63
N ILE A 13 -2.23 -7.20 -9.57
CA ILE A 13 -2.62 -5.79 -9.41
C ILE A 13 -4.12 -5.65 -9.13
N GLU A 14 -4.97 -6.39 -9.84
CA GLU A 14 -6.42 -6.39 -9.61
C GLU A 14 -6.80 -6.95 -8.23
N SER A 15 -6.09 -7.98 -7.75
CA SER A 15 -6.29 -8.50 -6.40
C SER A 15 -5.82 -7.50 -5.34
N ILE A 16 -4.73 -6.76 -5.60
CA ILE A 16 -4.23 -5.71 -4.73
C ILE A 16 -5.22 -4.54 -4.66
N LYS A 17 -5.82 -4.11 -5.78
CA LYS A 17 -6.91 -3.12 -5.79
C LYS A 17 -8.08 -3.60 -4.93
N THR A 18 -8.51 -4.84 -5.11
CA THR A 18 -9.62 -5.44 -4.34
C THR A 18 -9.36 -5.42 -2.84
N ILE A 19 -8.17 -5.85 -2.40
CA ILE A 19 -7.77 -5.83 -0.99
C ILE A 19 -7.69 -4.38 -0.47
N THR A 20 -7.22 -3.44 -1.30
CA THR A 20 -7.15 -2.02 -0.94
C THR A 20 -8.54 -1.44 -0.74
N ILE A 21 -9.49 -1.77 -1.61
CA ILE A 21 -10.90 -1.38 -1.46
C ILE A 21 -11.46 -1.91 -0.14
N GLU A 22 -11.29 -3.21 0.12
CA GLU A 22 -11.76 -3.86 1.34
C GLU A 22 -11.19 -3.21 2.60
N ALA A 23 -9.89 -2.85 2.58
CA ALA A 23 -9.18 -2.32 3.73
C ALA A 23 -9.42 -0.83 3.98
N PHE A 24 -9.55 -0.02 2.92
CA PHE A 24 -9.46 1.45 3.03
C PHE A 24 -10.64 2.22 2.42
N ALA A 25 -11.38 1.66 1.46
CA ALA A 25 -12.34 2.45 0.67
C ALA A 25 -13.79 1.93 0.72
N LYS A 26 -14.02 0.74 1.28
CA LYS A 26 -15.35 0.13 1.38
C LYS A 26 -16.30 1.03 2.18
N GLY A 27 -17.38 1.48 1.52
CA GLY A 27 -18.43 2.30 2.11
C GLY A 27 -18.16 3.81 2.13
N PHE A 28 -17.05 4.28 1.55
CA PHE A 28 -16.74 5.72 1.41
C PHE A 28 -17.15 6.29 0.04
N ILE A 29 -17.06 5.48 -1.02
CA ILE A 29 -17.41 5.86 -2.38
C ILE A 29 -18.42 4.84 -2.91
N GLU A 30 -19.60 5.30 -3.32
CA GLU A 30 -20.67 4.44 -3.85
C GLU A 30 -20.52 4.18 -5.36
N ASP A 31 -19.97 5.14 -6.11
CA ASP A 31 -19.70 4.99 -7.53
C ASP A 31 -18.48 4.08 -7.76
N GLU A 32 -18.70 2.94 -8.42
CA GLU A 32 -17.65 1.93 -8.65
C GLU A 32 -16.51 2.45 -9.54
N GLN A 33 -16.79 3.31 -10.51
CA GLN A 33 -15.76 3.83 -11.43
C GLN A 33 -14.91 4.89 -10.74
N LEU A 34 -15.51 5.74 -9.90
CA LEU A 34 -14.80 6.68 -9.06
C LEU A 34 -13.97 5.97 -7.98
N LEU A 35 -14.51 4.89 -7.41
CA LEU A 35 -13.80 4.05 -6.44
C LEU A 35 -12.54 3.41 -7.07
N ASP A 36 -12.68 2.84 -8.26
CA ASP A 36 -11.55 2.24 -8.98
C ASP A 36 -10.50 3.28 -9.37
N ALA A 37 -10.93 4.46 -9.84
CA ALA A 37 -10.03 5.58 -10.09
C ALA A 37 -9.29 6.03 -8.83
N ALA A 38 -9.99 6.16 -7.70
CA ALA A 38 -9.40 6.56 -6.43
C ALA A 38 -8.36 5.54 -5.93
N VAL A 39 -8.71 4.25 -5.93
CA VAL A 39 -7.80 3.18 -5.49
C VAL A 39 -6.56 3.12 -6.39
N THR A 40 -6.76 3.22 -7.71
CA THR A 40 -5.68 3.17 -8.68
C THR A 40 -4.75 4.38 -8.55
N MET A 41 -5.29 5.59 -8.47
CA MET A 41 -4.50 6.82 -8.52
C MET A 41 -3.96 7.26 -7.16
N MET A 42 -4.66 7.01 -6.06
CA MET A 42 -4.26 7.47 -4.72
C MET A 42 -3.47 6.41 -3.94
N PHE A 43 -3.65 5.13 -4.25
CA PHE A 43 -2.98 4.04 -3.54
C PHE A 43 -2.03 3.27 -4.46
N VAL A 44 -2.56 2.54 -5.45
CA VAL A 44 -1.77 1.56 -6.23
C VAL A 44 -0.67 2.22 -7.07
N SER A 45 -0.97 3.29 -7.80
CA SER A 45 0.03 3.99 -8.61
C SER A 45 1.16 4.59 -7.75
N PRO A 46 0.88 5.33 -6.65
CA PRO A 46 1.91 5.84 -5.75
C PRO A 46 2.79 4.73 -5.14
N ILE A 47 2.22 3.62 -4.67
CA ILE A 47 3.00 2.55 -4.03
C ILE A 47 3.95 1.89 -5.04
N LEU A 48 3.49 1.60 -6.26
CA LEU A 48 4.33 0.99 -7.31
C LEU A 48 5.47 1.92 -7.73
N ASN A 49 5.22 3.24 -7.72
CA ASN A 49 6.20 4.24 -8.11
C ASN A 49 7.29 4.51 -7.06
N LYS A 50 7.06 4.15 -5.80
CA LYS A 50 7.97 4.39 -4.67
C LYS A 50 8.69 3.14 -4.18
N SER A 51 8.08 1.96 -4.35
CA SER A 51 8.55 0.73 -3.70
C SER A 51 9.75 0.10 -4.40
N SER A 52 10.69 -0.40 -3.60
CA SER A 52 11.82 -1.24 -4.03
C SER A 52 11.67 -2.70 -3.59
N PHE A 53 10.72 -2.98 -2.68
CA PHE A 53 10.38 -4.32 -2.20
C PHE A 53 8.85 -4.54 -2.25
N GLY A 54 8.44 -5.76 -2.62
CA GLY A 54 7.04 -6.14 -2.70
C GLY A 54 6.83 -7.66 -2.58
N ARG A 55 5.87 -8.07 -1.74
CA ARG A 55 5.43 -9.46 -1.60
C ARG A 55 3.91 -9.57 -1.54
N VAL A 56 3.38 -10.65 -2.09
CA VAL A 56 2.00 -11.08 -1.89
C VAL A 56 1.95 -12.39 -1.11
N ALA A 57 0.91 -12.55 -0.32
CA ALA A 57 0.55 -13.81 0.30
C ALA A 57 -0.60 -14.45 -0.47
N THR A 58 -0.46 -15.71 -0.84
CA THR A 58 -1.51 -16.48 -1.50
C THR A 58 -2.07 -17.58 -0.61
N LEU A 59 -3.36 -17.84 -0.78
CA LEU A 59 -4.08 -18.93 -0.15
C LEU A 59 -4.82 -19.69 -1.24
N ASP A 60 -4.43 -20.94 -1.48
CA ASP A 60 -4.99 -21.78 -2.56
C ASP A 60 -4.94 -21.10 -3.95
N GLY A 61 -3.89 -20.28 -4.18
CA GLY A 61 -3.66 -19.54 -5.42
C GLY A 61 -4.20 -18.11 -5.42
N GLU A 62 -5.13 -17.76 -4.52
CA GLU A 62 -5.71 -16.42 -4.43
C GLU A 62 -4.85 -15.49 -3.59
N VAL A 63 -4.62 -14.26 -4.05
CA VAL A 63 -3.91 -13.23 -3.27
C VAL A 63 -4.81 -12.78 -2.12
N VAL A 64 -4.31 -12.91 -0.89
CA VAL A 64 -5.03 -12.57 0.35
C VAL A 64 -4.30 -11.56 1.23
N GLY A 65 -3.15 -11.07 0.77
CA GLY A 65 -2.42 -10.02 1.44
C GLY A 65 -1.26 -9.53 0.61
N VAL A 66 -0.84 -8.30 0.87
CA VAL A 66 0.21 -7.62 0.14
C VAL A 66 1.00 -6.73 1.09
N ILE A 67 2.30 -6.64 0.84
CA ILE A 67 3.19 -5.70 1.51
C ILE A 67 4.15 -5.08 0.50
N PHE A 68 4.37 -3.79 0.64
CA PHE A 68 5.37 -3.04 -0.09
C PHE A 68 6.24 -2.24 0.86
N GLY A 69 7.50 -2.09 0.50
CA GLY A 69 8.45 -1.25 1.22
C GLY A 69 9.41 -0.56 0.26
N SER A 70 10.06 0.47 0.78
CA SER A 70 11.11 1.20 0.08
C SER A 70 12.34 1.34 0.97
N ARG A 71 13.50 1.48 0.33
CA ARG A 71 14.77 1.77 0.99
C ARG A 71 15.43 2.98 0.34
N VAL A 72 15.96 3.89 1.16
CA VAL A 72 16.73 5.04 0.68
C VAL A 72 17.96 4.55 -0.07
N GLY A 73 18.16 5.09 -1.28
CA GLY A 73 19.26 4.70 -2.16
C GLY A 73 18.97 3.50 -3.06
N GLU A 74 17.78 2.91 -2.99
CA GLU A 74 17.31 1.94 -3.98
C GLU A 74 16.36 2.59 -4.99
N ALA A 75 16.50 2.20 -6.26
CA ALA A 75 15.58 2.62 -7.30
C ALA A 75 14.26 1.85 -7.16
N PRO A 76 13.10 2.51 -7.35
CA PRO A 76 11.82 1.81 -7.41
C PRO A 76 11.80 0.78 -8.56
N THR A 77 11.36 -0.45 -8.29
CA THR A 77 11.40 -1.57 -9.24
C THR A 77 10.00 -1.98 -9.73
N TYR A 78 8.95 -1.55 -9.04
CA TYR A 78 7.57 -1.98 -9.32
C TYR A 78 6.80 -1.07 -10.29
N ARG A 79 7.41 0.04 -10.76
CA ARG A 79 6.80 0.94 -11.76
C ARG A 79 6.38 0.21 -13.04
N MET A 80 7.12 -0.85 -13.43
CA MET A 80 6.81 -1.63 -14.63
C MET A 80 5.53 -2.47 -14.51
N LEU A 81 5.00 -2.65 -13.30
CA LEU A 81 3.72 -3.33 -13.06
C LEU A 81 2.52 -2.39 -13.21
N GLN A 82 2.76 -1.10 -13.45
CA GLN A 82 1.70 -0.13 -13.64
C GLN A 82 0.82 -0.52 -14.83
N GLU A 83 -0.48 -0.57 -14.58
CA GLU A 83 -1.48 -0.79 -15.62
C GLU A 83 -1.84 0.52 -16.32
N ASP A 84 -2.43 0.44 -17.50
CA ASP A 84 -2.97 1.60 -18.19
C ASP A 84 -4.26 2.03 -17.49
N TYR A 85 -4.19 3.15 -16.77
CA TYR A 85 -5.32 3.73 -16.04
C TYR A 85 -5.91 4.98 -16.75
N THR A 86 -5.72 5.08 -18.07
CA THR A 86 -6.23 6.21 -18.87
C THR A 86 -7.75 6.33 -18.77
N LYS A 87 -8.47 5.21 -18.66
CA LYS A 87 -9.94 5.22 -18.56
C LYS A 87 -10.41 5.84 -17.26
N GLU A 88 -9.77 5.48 -16.16
CA GLU A 88 -10.00 5.96 -14.80
C GLU A 88 -9.70 7.46 -14.72
N MET A 89 -8.60 7.89 -15.35
CA MET A 89 -8.27 9.31 -15.46
C MET A 89 -9.32 10.08 -16.27
N LEU A 90 -9.77 9.55 -17.41
CA LEU A 90 -10.84 10.16 -18.21
C LEU A 90 -12.17 10.19 -17.45
N HIS A 91 -12.50 9.14 -16.71
CA HIS A 91 -13.70 9.09 -15.89
C HIS A 91 -13.69 10.18 -14.81
N LEU A 92 -12.58 10.31 -14.08
CA LEU A 92 -12.39 11.37 -13.10
C LEU A 92 -12.51 12.76 -13.74
N LEU A 93 -11.90 12.97 -14.92
CA LEU A 93 -11.98 14.24 -15.64
C LEU A 93 -13.39 14.59 -16.11
N ASN A 94 -14.27 13.61 -16.28
CA ASN A 94 -15.66 13.81 -16.70
C ASN A 94 -16.64 13.94 -15.53
N GLN A 95 -16.19 13.86 -14.28
CA GLN A 95 -17.04 14.10 -13.11
C GLN A 95 -17.41 15.59 -12.99
N GLU A 96 -18.41 15.87 -12.14
CA GLU A 96 -18.75 17.24 -11.77
C GLU A 96 -17.52 17.97 -11.20
N ASP A 97 -17.49 19.30 -11.32
CA ASP A 97 -16.35 20.11 -10.84
C ASP A 97 -16.09 19.87 -9.35
N ASP A 98 -17.16 19.76 -8.54
CA ASP A 98 -17.06 19.54 -7.09
C ASP A 98 -16.37 18.21 -6.72
N ASP A 99 -16.68 17.11 -7.44
CA ASP A 99 -16.08 15.79 -7.19
C ASP A 99 -14.60 15.77 -7.60
N ARG A 100 -14.26 16.43 -8.72
CA ARG A 100 -12.87 16.60 -9.16
C ARG A 100 -12.07 17.43 -8.17
N ASP A 101 -12.63 18.53 -7.71
CA ASP A 101 -12.00 19.40 -6.73
C ASP A 101 -11.79 18.67 -5.41
N LEU A 102 -12.78 17.90 -4.95
CA LEU A 102 -12.66 17.07 -3.76
C LEU A 102 -11.53 16.04 -3.89
N PHE A 103 -11.43 15.35 -5.03
CA PHE A 103 -10.36 14.41 -5.30
C PHE A 103 -8.96 15.06 -5.25
N VAL A 104 -8.82 16.21 -5.92
CA VAL A 104 -7.57 16.98 -5.93
C VAL A 104 -7.22 17.46 -4.53
N GLN A 105 -8.19 17.99 -3.78
CA GLN A 105 -8.02 18.43 -2.41
C GLN A 105 -7.60 17.29 -1.49
N LEU A 106 -8.23 16.11 -1.59
CA LEU A 106 -7.91 14.94 -0.78
C LEU A 106 -6.48 14.45 -1.06
N THR A 107 -6.11 14.37 -2.35
CA THR A 107 -4.77 13.98 -2.76
C THR A 107 -3.71 14.96 -2.26
N ASN A 108 -3.94 16.27 -2.43
CA ASN A 108 -3.01 17.31 -2.00
C ASN A 108 -2.87 17.36 -0.48
N SER A 109 -3.99 17.35 0.25
CA SER A 109 -3.99 17.40 1.71
C SER A 109 -3.29 16.18 2.32
N THR A 110 -3.51 14.98 1.77
CA THR A 110 -2.83 13.75 2.17
C THR A 110 -1.31 13.85 1.95
N ASN A 111 -0.90 14.29 0.76
CA ASN A 111 0.51 14.47 0.44
C ASN A 111 1.18 15.53 1.34
N GLU A 112 0.50 16.64 1.60
CA GLU A 112 1.02 17.68 2.51
C GLU A 112 1.09 17.19 3.96
N ALA A 113 0.12 16.39 4.42
CA ALA A 113 0.18 15.77 5.74
C ALA A 113 1.39 14.84 5.86
N TYR A 114 1.63 13.98 4.86
CA TYR A 114 2.80 13.08 4.85
C TYR A 114 4.12 13.83 4.82
N LYS A 115 4.22 14.92 4.04
CA LYS A 115 5.41 15.79 4.04
C LYS A 115 5.65 16.40 5.43
N LYS A 116 4.61 16.92 6.08
CA LYS A 116 4.72 17.51 7.43
C LYS A 116 5.14 16.50 8.48
N LEU A 117 4.67 15.25 8.39
CA LEU A 117 5.01 14.19 9.35
C LEU A 117 6.50 13.84 9.35
N ILE A 118 7.15 13.92 8.19
CA ILE A 118 8.58 13.58 8.03
C ILE A 118 9.48 14.82 7.99
N GLN A 119 8.90 16.03 8.01
CA GLN A 119 9.63 17.28 7.87
C GLN A 119 10.72 17.44 8.94
N GLY A 120 11.95 17.66 8.50
CA GLY A 120 13.13 17.78 9.37
C GLY A 120 13.66 16.43 9.90
N LYS A 121 13.05 15.32 9.51
CA LYS A 121 13.45 13.94 9.87
C LYS A 121 13.70 13.07 8.64
N GLU A 122 13.77 13.66 7.45
CA GLU A 122 13.89 12.96 6.18
C GLU A 122 15.14 12.06 6.13
N HIS A 123 16.21 12.49 6.82
CA HIS A 123 17.47 11.76 6.91
C HIS A 123 17.57 10.85 8.15
N GLU A 124 16.56 10.83 9.02
CA GLU A 124 16.57 9.95 10.19
C GLU A 124 16.23 8.50 9.83
N PHE A 125 15.58 8.28 8.69
CA PHE A 125 15.10 6.97 8.27
C PHE A 125 15.78 6.49 6.99
N GLN A 126 15.91 5.18 6.89
CA GLN A 126 16.59 4.46 5.82
C GLN A 126 15.61 3.62 5.00
N GLY A 127 14.40 3.38 5.50
CA GLY A 127 13.36 2.67 4.76
C GLY A 127 11.95 3.04 5.22
N CYS A 128 10.96 2.61 4.44
CA CYS A 128 9.55 2.86 4.67
C CYS A 128 8.75 1.58 4.45
N LEU A 129 7.79 1.29 5.32
CA LEU A 129 6.68 0.41 4.98
C LEU A 129 5.68 1.24 4.18
N GLU A 130 5.66 1.06 2.86
CA GLU A 130 4.88 1.88 1.92
C GLU A 130 3.42 1.48 1.88
N PHE A 131 3.15 0.17 1.96
CA PHE A 131 1.78 -0.34 1.95
C PHE A 131 1.69 -1.71 2.60
N PHE A 132 0.60 -1.97 3.32
CA PHE A 132 0.35 -3.27 3.92
C PHE A 132 -1.15 -3.48 4.11
N ALA A 133 -1.66 -4.56 3.53
CA ALA A 133 -3.06 -4.92 3.65
C ALA A 133 -3.24 -6.44 3.61
N VAL A 134 -4.24 -6.94 4.33
CA VAL A 134 -4.58 -8.37 4.41
C VAL A 134 -6.10 -8.46 4.37
N SER A 135 -6.63 -9.31 3.50
CA SER A 135 -8.08 -9.49 3.35
C SER A 135 -8.70 -10.09 4.60
N GLU A 136 -9.99 -9.87 4.81
CA GLU A 136 -10.71 -10.41 5.97
C GLU A 136 -10.70 -11.94 5.97
N GLN A 137 -10.74 -12.57 4.79
CA GLN A 137 -10.66 -14.02 4.65
C GLN A 137 -9.33 -14.61 5.15
N ALA A 138 -8.27 -13.81 5.29
CA ALA A 138 -6.99 -14.23 5.85
C ALA A 138 -6.87 -14.11 7.38
N ARG A 139 -7.92 -13.64 8.07
CA ARG A 139 -7.93 -13.53 9.55
C ARG A 139 -7.63 -14.87 10.23
N GLY A 140 -6.85 -14.82 11.31
CA GLY A 140 -6.44 -16.01 12.08
C GLY A 140 -5.37 -16.89 11.42
N LYS A 141 -4.98 -16.64 10.15
CA LYS A 141 -4.01 -17.47 9.40
C LYS A 141 -2.56 -16.98 9.48
N LYS A 142 -2.29 -15.96 10.30
CA LYS A 142 -0.96 -15.33 10.48
C LYS A 142 -0.34 -14.76 9.19
N VAL A 143 -1.15 -14.50 8.16
CA VAL A 143 -0.70 -13.93 6.87
C VAL A 143 0.07 -12.63 7.08
N GLY A 144 -0.49 -11.68 7.85
CA GLY A 144 0.16 -10.40 8.11
C GLY A 144 1.53 -10.53 8.77
N LYS A 145 1.68 -11.45 9.72
CA LYS A 145 2.98 -11.71 10.39
C LYS A 145 4.02 -12.25 9.40
N LYS A 146 3.61 -13.15 8.50
CA LYS A 146 4.51 -13.69 7.47
C LYS A 146 4.99 -12.58 6.51
N LEU A 147 4.08 -11.73 6.04
CA LEU A 147 4.42 -10.60 5.16
C LEU A 147 5.37 -9.60 5.83
N LEU A 148 5.09 -9.22 7.08
CA LEU A 148 5.98 -8.32 7.83
C LEU A 148 7.37 -8.91 8.05
N ASN A 149 7.44 -10.21 8.36
CA ASN A 149 8.73 -10.89 8.50
C ASN A 149 9.56 -10.81 7.21
N GLU A 150 8.94 -10.97 6.03
CA GLU A 150 9.66 -10.84 4.75
C GLU A 150 10.22 -9.43 4.55
N LEU A 151 9.43 -8.39 4.85
CA LEU A 151 9.91 -7.01 4.76
C LEU A 151 11.05 -6.74 5.75
N PHE A 152 10.94 -7.21 6.99
CA PHE A 152 11.98 -7.02 8.01
C PHE A 152 13.24 -7.84 7.73
N SER A 153 13.12 -9.04 7.17
CA SER A 153 14.26 -9.80 6.65
C SER A 153 14.97 -9.01 5.57
N TYR A 154 14.24 -8.47 4.59
CA TYR A 154 14.82 -7.59 3.57
C TYR A 154 15.51 -6.36 4.17
N PHE A 155 14.91 -5.69 5.16
CA PHE A 155 15.56 -4.56 5.84
C PHE A 155 16.81 -4.98 6.62
N THR A 156 16.79 -6.15 7.27
CA THR A 156 17.95 -6.68 8.00
C THR A 156 19.09 -7.01 7.04
N GLU A 157 18.81 -7.73 5.96
CA GLU A 157 19.79 -8.12 4.92
C GLU A 157 20.41 -6.91 4.22
N THR A 158 19.67 -5.81 4.13
CA THR A 158 20.12 -4.55 3.53
C THR A 158 20.67 -3.53 4.54
N ASN A 159 20.82 -3.90 5.82
CA ASN A 159 21.29 -3.02 6.91
C ASN A 159 20.45 -1.73 7.08
N THR A 160 19.12 -1.84 6.90
CA THR A 160 18.14 -0.78 7.10
C THR A 160 17.64 -0.82 8.54
N ASN A 161 18.18 0.05 9.40
CA ASN A 161 17.96 -0.02 10.85
C ASN A 161 16.91 0.96 11.37
N LYS A 162 16.63 2.03 10.61
CA LYS A 162 15.63 3.03 10.96
C LYS A 162 14.58 3.08 9.87
N ILE A 163 13.35 2.72 10.20
CA ILE A 163 12.23 2.74 9.27
C ILE A 163 11.10 3.59 9.81
N TYR A 164 10.24 4.06 8.93
CA TYR A 164 8.99 4.71 9.29
C TYR A 164 7.81 4.06 8.56
N VAL A 165 6.62 4.33 9.06
CA VAL A 165 5.36 3.90 8.47
C VAL A 165 4.34 5.02 8.67
N TYR A 166 3.57 5.32 7.64
CA TYR A 166 2.41 6.20 7.75
C TYR A 166 1.20 5.38 8.21
N THR A 167 0.50 5.87 9.23
CA THR A 167 -0.62 5.15 9.84
C THR A 167 -1.72 6.15 10.15
N ASP A 168 -2.95 5.83 9.80
CA ASP A 168 -4.12 6.62 10.14
C ASP A 168 -4.89 6.03 11.34
N THR A 169 -5.86 6.78 11.86
CA THR A 169 -6.69 6.36 13.00
C THR A 169 -7.57 5.13 12.71
N MET A 170 -7.71 4.74 11.44
CA MET A 170 -8.52 3.62 10.97
C MET A 170 -7.72 2.31 10.89
N SER A 171 -6.39 2.42 10.92
CA SER A 171 -5.47 1.29 10.96
C SER A 171 -5.56 0.54 12.29
N ASN A 172 -5.47 -0.79 12.26
CA ASN A 172 -5.52 -1.61 13.47
C ASN A 172 -4.22 -1.51 14.28
N TYR A 173 -4.06 -0.45 15.08
CA TYR A 173 -2.84 -0.13 15.85
C TYR A 173 -2.32 -1.26 16.72
N GLY A 174 -3.22 -2.08 17.29
CA GLY A 174 -2.84 -3.23 18.12
C GLY A 174 -1.90 -4.20 17.39
N PHE A 175 -2.06 -4.36 16.07
CA PHE A 175 -1.22 -5.24 15.27
C PHE A 175 0.19 -4.67 15.03
N MET A 176 0.32 -3.37 14.80
CA MET A 176 1.64 -2.72 14.58
C MET A 176 2.45 -2.59 15.87
N ILE A 177 1.81 -2.20 16.98
CA ILE A 177 2.48 -2.01 18.28
C ILE A 177 3.06 -3.34 18.79
N ILE A 178 2.35 -4.46 18.59
CA ILE A 178 2.85 -5.78 18.98
C ILE A 178 4.14 -6.13 18.23
N MET A 179 4.31 -5.71 16.97
CA MET A 179 5.50 -6.06 16.18
C MET A 179 6.71 -5.15 16.44
N ALA A 180 6.50 -3.88 16.80
CA ALA A 180 7.58 -2.97 17.21
C ALA A 180 8.30 -3.39 18.52
N LEU A 181 7.70 -4.30 19.31
CA LEU A 181 8.29 -4.88 20.51
C LEU A 181 9.14 -6.13 20.26
N PHE A 182 9.15 -6.67 19.03
CA PHE A 182 9.89 -7.87 18.65
C PHE A 182 10.99 -7.65 17.60
N VAL A 183 11.27 -6.38 17.25
CA VAL A 183 12.45 -5.96 16.48
C VAL A 183 13.49 -5.42 17.45
#